data_AF-A0A5C4IWG7-F1
#
_entry.id   AF-A0A5C4IWG7-F1
#
_cell.length_a   1.000
_cell.length_b   1.000
_cell.length_c   1.000
_cell.angle_alpha   90.00
_cell.angle_beta   90.00
_cell.angle_gamma   90.00
#
_symmetry.space_group_name_H-M   'P 1'
#
loop_
_entity.id
_entity.type
_entity.pdbx_description
1 polymer ?
#
loop_
_entity_poly.entity_id
_entity_poly.type
_entity_poly.pdbx_seq_one_letter_code
_entity_poly.pdbx_strand_id
1 'polypeptide(L)'
;MSETSAPLRREGIPLGRIAGVPVVLAYSWFIIAAFTVIVYGPVLGRQNPALGISAYIVAFAYAILLLISVLVHELAHALTAKIYGWPTQKIVLNLWGGHTQFESFTASPGRSVVVAFAGPAANFALAGGAWLVLSSVSMGSVAEILTNIFMWANFLIAVFNVLPGLPLDGGRLVESVVWKATGSQAKGTIAAGWGGRVIVVAICYWFILRPLLAGDSPDFSLLLITVLVGSFLWMGASASIQQGTLRGRLHLVSAAGLSTPATGLPATATVEDALRHGGAVSLVVCGPNGRPEAVVDAAALASVPAHAAASTPITAVSYALAPGAYVPEWSKGQELIQFLSQLEGRYYAVVDHNGKVTGLLSQDAVLAAITGKPRRPDTRRQGQNR
;
A
#
# COMPACT_ATOMS: atom_id res chain seq x y z
N MET A 1 -16.68 -29.24 -9.93
CA MET A 1 -15.25 -29.20 -9.57
C MET A 1 -15.09 -28.08 -8.56
N SER A 2 -14.73 -28.44 -7.33
CA SER A 2 -14.58 -27.50 -6.22
C SER A 2 -13.31 -26.68 -6.43
N GLU A 3 -13.44 -25.36 -6.52
CA GLU A 3 -12.29 -24.45 -6.57
C GLU A 3 -11.56 -24.50 -5.23
N THR A 4 -10.41 -25.15 -5.22
CA THR A 4 -9.47 -25.14 -4.09
C THR A 4 -8.83 -23.75 -4.04
N SER A 5 -9.50 -22.81 -3.38
CA SER A 5 -8.88 -21.56 -2.95
C SER A 5 -7.65 -21.90 -2.09
N ALA A 6 -6.48 -21.41 -2.49
CA ALA A 6 -5.25 -21.58 -1.73
C ALA A 6 -5.47 -21.09 -0.28
N PRO A 7 -4.96 -21.79 0.75
CA PRO A 7 -5.16 -21.37 2.12
C PRO A 7 -4.53 -20.00 2.31
N LEU A 8 -5.37 -18.99 2.59
CA LEU A 8 -4.93 -17.66 3.01
C LEU A 8 -3.92 -17.82 4.13
N ARG A 9 -2.67 -17.41 3.90
CA ARG A 9 -1.62 -17.42 4.93
C ARG A 9 -2.18 -16.70 6.16
N ARG A 10 -2.25 -17.40 7.30
CA ARG A 10 -2.74 -16.80 8.55
C ARG A 10 -1.77 -15.70 8.97
N GLU A 11 -2.19 -14.44 8.82
CA GLU A 11 -1.42 -13.25 9.20
C GLU A 11 -1.14 -13.18 10.72
N GLY A 12 -1.92 -13.90 11.54
CA GLY A 12 -1.78 -13.91 12.99
C GLY A 12 -2.86 -14.73 13.71
N ILE A 13 -2.91 -14.56 15.03
CA ILE A 13 -3.87 -15.18 15.94
C ILE A 13 -5.08 -14.25 16.07
N PRO A 14 -6.32 -14.68 15.72
CA PRO A 14 -7.50 -13.86 15.92
C PRO A 14 -7.79 -13.71 17.42
N LEU A 15 -7.95 -12.46 17.88
CA LEU A 15 -8.27 -12.13 19.27
C LEU A 15 -9.77 -11.92 19.50
N GLY A 16 -10.57 -11.89 18.44
CA GLY A 16 -12.04 -11.70 18.50
C GLY A 16 -12.49 -10.41 17.82
N ARG A 17 -13.58 -9.82 18.30
CA ARG A 17 -14.13 -8.55 17.78
C ARG A 17 -14.33 -7.56 18.93
N ILE A 18 -13.85 -6.33 18.75
CA ILE A 18 -14.07 -5.22 19.70
C ILE A 18 -14.88 -4.15 18.97
N ALA A 19 -16.04 -3.77 19.52
CA ALA A 19 -16.98 -2.81 18.90
C ALA A 19 -17.38 -3.15 17.44
N GLY A 20 -17.40 -4.45 17.10
CA GLY A 20 -17.70 -4.95 15.76
C GLY A 20 -16.50 -5.01 14.80
N VAL A 21 -15.32 -4.57 15.23
CA VAL A 21 -14.08 -4.60 14.44
C VAL A 21 -13.28 -5.86 14.76
N PRO A 22 -12.94 -6.72 13.78
CA PRO A 22 -12.08 -7.88 14.00
C PRO A 22 -10.69 -7.48 14.46
N VAL A 23 -10.16 -8.12 15.51
CA VAL A 23 -8.81 -7.88 16.04
C VAL A 23 -7.96 -9.12 15.85
N VAL A 24 -6.76 -8.95 15.27
CA VAL A 24 -5.79 -10.02 15.00
C VAL A 24 -4.44 -9.63 15.56
N LEU A 25 -3.78 -10.54 16.26
CA LEU A 25 -2.42 -10.40 16.75
C LEU A 25 -1.44 -11.06 15.78
N ALA A 26 -0.63 -10.28 15.07
CA ALA A 26 0.36 -10.82 14.15
C ALA A 26 1.50 -11.52 14.89
N TYR A 27 2.05 -12.58 14.28
CA TYR A 27 3.18 -13.31 14.88
C TYR A 27 4.43 -12.45 15.12
N SER A 28 4.59 -11.38 14.34
CA SER A 28 5.66 -10.40 14.52
C SER A 28 5.62 -9.71 15.88
N TRP A 29 4.48 -9.70 16.57
CA TRP A 29 4.36 -9.16 17.93
C TRP A 29 5.21 -9.96 18.94
N PHE A 30 5.29 -11.27 18.82
CA PHE A 30 6.10 -12.08 19.74
C PHE A 30 7.59 -11.76 19.61
N ILE A 31 8.04 -11.30 18.44
CA ILE A 31 9.41 -10.86 18.20
C ILE A 31 9.70 -9.58 18.99
N ILE A 32 8.81 -8.58 18.97
CA ILE A 32 9.02 -7.35 19.75
C ILE A 32 8.86 -7.59 21.25
N ALA A 33 7.95 -8.47 21.66
CA ALA A 33 7.81 -8.85 23.06
C ALA A 33 9.11 -9.49 23.57
N ALA A 34 9.67 -10.45 22.82
CA ALA A 34 10.95 -11.06 23.15
C ALA A 34 12.10 -10.05 23.17
N PHE A 35 12.19 -9.19 22.16
CA PHE A 35 13.19 -8.11 22.10
C PHE A 35 13.08 -7.18 23.31
N THR A 36 11.85 -6.77 23.66
CA THR A 36 11.58 -5.91 24.82
C THR A 36 12.06 -6.58 26.10
N VAL A 37 11.72 -7.85 26.33
CA VAL A 37 12.14 -8.59 27.53
C VAL A 37 13.67 -8.72 27.61
N ILE A 38 14.32 -9.05 26.50
CA ILE A 38 15.78 -9.26 26.43
C ILE A 38 16.56 -7.96 26.63
N VAL A 39 16.09 -6.85 26.04
CA VAL A 39 16.78 -5.56 26.09
C VAL A 39 16.45 -4.79 27.37
N TYR A 40 15.17 -4.72 27.76
CA TYR A 40 14.76 -3.94 28.94
C TYR A 40 14.89 -4.71 30.26
N GLY A 41 14.82 -6.04 30.27
CA GLY A 41 14.99 -6.84 31.51
C GLY A 41 16.28 -6.49 32.28
N PRO A 42 17.47 -6.48 31.61
CA PRO A 42 18.72 -6.10 32.25
C PRO A 42 18.80 -4.62 32.66
N VAL A 43 18.18 -3.71 31.89
CA VAL A 43 18.11 -2.30 32.25
C VAL A 43 17.30 -2.12 33.53
N LEU A 44 16.15 -2.79 33.60
CA LEU A 44 15.25 -2.71 34.75
C LEU A 44 15.86 -3.35 36.00
N GLY A 45 16.55 -4.48 35.85
CA GLY A 45 17.28 -5.13 36.95
C GLY A 45 18.44 -4.28 37.49
N ARG A 46 19.14 -3.52 36.62
CA ARG A 46 20.18 -2.58 37.06
C ARG A 46 19.63 -1.37 37.79
N GLN A 47 18.52 -0.81 37.30
CA GLN A 47 17.87 0.36 37.91
C GLN A 47 17.10 0.01 39.20
N ASN A 48 16.61 -1.23 39.30
CA ASN A 48 15.86 -1.73 40.44
C ASN A 48 16.42 -3.09 40.89
N PRO A 49 17.57 -3.11 41.59
CA PRO A 49 18.24 -4.36 42.00
C PRO A 49 17.36 -5.30 42.82
N ALA A 50 16.40 -4.73 43.56
CA ALA A 50 15.43 -5.48 44.37
C ALA A 50 14.53 -6.43 43.54
N LEU A 51 14.39 -6.20 42.23
CA LEU A 51 13.59 -7.06 41.36
C LEU A 51 14.28 -8.40 41.07
N GLY A 52 15.62 -8.45 41.06
CA GLY A 52 16.35 -9.64 40.64
C GLY A 52 15.83 -10.20 39.30
N ILE A 53 15.54 -11.51 39.26
CA ILE A 53 15.02 -12.17 38.04
C ILE A 53 13.59 -11.74 37.67
N SER A 54 12.81 -11.19 38.62
CA SER A 54 11.45 -10.71 38.33
C SER A 54 11.45 -9.49 37.40
N ALA A 55 12.60 -8.84 37.19
CA ALA A 55 12.77 -7.77 36.20
C ALA A 55 12.35 -8.20 34.79
N TYR A 56 12.56 -9.46 34.40
CA TYR A 56 12.13 -10.00 33.11
C TYR A 56 10.60 -10.15 33.02
N ILE A 57 9.94 -10.49 34.14
CA ILE A 57 8.47 -10.56 34.23
C ILE A 57 7.89 -9.15 34.09
N VAL A 58 8.48 -8.16 34.76
CA VAL A 58 8.06 -6.76 34.65
C VAL A 58 8.30 -6.22 33.22
N ALA A 59 9.40 -6.59 32.58
CA ALA A 59 9.65 -6.25 31.17
C ALA A 59 8.63 -6.91 30.22
N PHE A 60 8.16 -8.13 30.52
CA PHE A 60 7.08 -8.77 29.75
C PHE A 60 5.74 -8.07 29.98
N ALA A 61 5.42 -7.69 31.23
CA ALA A 61 4.25 -6.88 31.54
C ALA A 61 4.28 -5.55 30.78
N TYR A 62 5.45 -4.93 30.63
CA TYR A 62 5.62 -3.74 29.79
C TYR A 62 5.26 -3.98 28.32
N ALA A 63 5.71 -5.10 27.73
CA ALA A 63 5.35 -5.45 26.36
C ALA A 63 3.81 -5.62 26.18
N ILE A 64 3.13 -6.17 27.18
CA ILE A 64 1.65 -6.27 27.20
C ILE A 64 1.00 -4.89 27.31
N LEU A 65 1.52 -4.01 28.18
CA LEU A 65 0.99 -2.65 28.34
C LEU A 65 1.15 -1.83 27.05
N LEU A 66 2.28 -1.98 26.34
CA LEU A 66 2.46 -1.40 25.01
C LEU A 66 1.48 -1.96 23.98
N LEU A 67 1.22 -3.28 24.00
CA LEU A 67 0.21 -3.89 23.13
C LEU A 67 -1.18 -3.28 23.38
N ILE A 68 -1.56 -3.10 24.65
CA ILE A 68 -2.83 -2.48 25.03
C ILE A 68 -2.88 -1.02 24.59
N SER A 69 -1.80 -0.27 24.79
CA SER A 69 -1.68 1.12 24.36
C SER A 69 -1.91 1.28 22.85
N VAL A 70 -1.23 0.46 22.04
CA VAL A 70 -1.41 0.46 20.57
C VAL A 70 -2.82 0.00 20.19
N LEU A 71 -3.37 -1.02 20.86
CA LEU A 71 -4.75 -1.45 20.60
C LEU A 71 -5.76 -0.32 20.87
N VAL A 72 -5.62 0.41 21.98
CA VAL A 72 -6.51 1.55 22.29
C VAL A 72 -6.37 2.65 21.25
N HIS A 73 -5.13 2.94 20.81
CA HIS A 73 -4.85 3.89 19.73
C HIS A 73 -5.58 3.52 18.43
N GLU A 74 -5.38 2.29 17.94
CA GLU A 74 -6.03 1.78 16.71
C GLU A 74 -7.56 1.74 16.84
N LEU A 75 -8.05 1.35 18.02
CA LEU A 75 -9.48 1.31 18.29
C LEU A 75 -10.09 2.71 18.26
N ALA A 76 -9.39 3.75 18.72
CA ALA A 76 -9.86 5.13 18.65
C ALA A 76 -10.02 5.60 17.20
N HIS A 77 -9.07 5.26 16.32
CA HIS A 77 -9.23 5.52 14.88
C HIS A 77 -10.43 4.77 14.30
N ALA A 78 -10.53 3.47 14.57
CA ALA A 78 -11.59 2.62 14.01
C ALA A 78 -12.98 3.06 14.47
N LEU A 79 -13.15 3.39 15.76
CA LEU A 79 -14.40 3.90 16.31
C LEU A 79 -14.77 5.25 15.70
N THR A 80 -13.82 6.17 15.57
CA THR A 80 -14.07 7.49 14.97
C THR A 80 -14.42 7.38 13.49
N ALA A 81 -13.73 6.51 12.75
CA ALA A 81 -14.05 6.20 11.36
C ALA A 81 -15.46 5.60 11.22
N LYS A 82 -15.87 4.72 12.14
CA LYS A 82 -17.21 4.12 12.19
C LYS A 82 -18.31 5.16 12.43
N ILE A 83 -18.06 6.16 13.29
CA ILE A 83 -19.00 7.29 13.50
C ILE A 83 -19.25 8.04 12.18
N TYR A 84 -18.25 8.14 11.31
CA TYR A 84 -18.40 8.74 9.98
C TYR A 84 -18.89 7.78 8.89
N GLY A 85 -19.28 6.54 9.25
CA GLY A 85 -19.78 5.53 8.32
C GLY A 85 -18.73 4.93 7.40
N TRP A 86 -17.44 5.00 7.77
CA TRP A 86 -16.37 4.43 6.96
C TRP A 86 -16.28 2.91 7.18
N PRO A 87 -16.10 2.11 6.11
CA PRO A 87 -15.99 0.65 6.25
C PRO A 87 -14.72 0.29 7.02
N THR A 88 -14.88 -0.27 8.23
CA THR A 88 -13.77 -0.75 9.07
C THR A 88 -13.53 -2.24 8.81
N GLN A 89 -12.39 -2.62 8.23
CA GLN A 89 -12.16 -3.99 7.76
C GLN A 89 -11.59 -4.93 8.86
N LYS A 90 -10.48 -4.55 9.51
CA LYS A 90 -9.82 -5.31 10.58
C LYS A 90 -8.72 -4.47 11.25
N ILE A 91 -8.47 -4.70 12.55
CA ILE A 91 -7.30 -4.20 13.28
C ILE A 91 -6.30 -5.35 13.37
N VAL A 92 -5.12 -5.15 12.79
CA VAL A 92 -4.01 -6.12 12.86
C VAL A 92 -2.90 -5.53 13.71
N LEU A 93 -2.72 -6.03 14.92
CA LEU A 93 -1.65 -5.62 15.83
C LEU A 93 -0.35 -6.29 15.39
N ASN A 94 0.54 -5.52 14.77
CA ASN A 94 1.82 -6.01 14.26
C ASN A 94 3.01 -5.33 14.97
N LEU A 95 4.22 -5.62 14.50
CA LEU A 95 5.48 -5.10 15.03
C LEU A 95 5.61 -3.57 14.96
N TRP A 96 4.84 -2.92 14.09
CA TRP A 96 5.09 -1.56 13.59
C TRP A 96 3.96 -0.58 13.88
N GLY A 97 2.91 -0.99 14.61
CA GLY A 97 1.65 -0.25 14.71
C GLY A 97 0.60 -0.85 13.78
N GLY A 98 -0.65 -0.85 14.19
CA GLY A 98 -1.69 -1.54 13.43
C GLY A 98 -1.87 -0.90 12.06
N HIS A 99 -2.21 -1.70 11.05
CA HIS A 99 -2.64 -1.13 9.78
C HIS A 99 -4.13 -1.37 9.59
N THR A 100 -4.90 -0.29 9.66
CA THR A 100 -6.31 -0.31 9.27
C THR A 100 -6.40 -0.13 7.76
N GLN A 101 -6.82 -1.19 7.05
CA GLN A 101 -7.11 -1.13 5.61
C GLN A 101 -8.48 -0.50 5.40
N PHE A 102 -8.53 0.53 4.56
CA PHE A 102 -9.77 1.20 4.17
C PHE A 102 -10.06 0.92 2.70
N GLU A 103 -11.31 0.55 2.39
CA GLU A 103 -11.82 0.47 1.02
C GLU A 103 -11.89 1.87 0.39
N SER A 104 -11.95 1.95 -0.93
CA SER A 104 -12.05 3.20 -1.68
C SER A 104 -13.38 3.91 -1.37
N PHE A 105 -13.34 4.99 -0.57
CA PHE A 105 -14.50 5.85 -0.31
C PHE A 105 -14.15 7.34 -0.46
N THR A 106 -15.18 8.17 -0.55
CA THR A 106 -15.08 9.63 -0.61
C THR A 106 -14.77 10.20 0.78
N ALA A 107 -13.53 10.09 1.23
CA ALA A 107 -13.08 10.80 2.42
C ALA A 107 -13.20 12.32 2.19
N SER A 108 -13.51 13.08 3.24
CA SER A 108 -13.37 14.54 3.22
C SER A 108 -12.12 14.94 4.00
N PRO A 109 -11.43 16.03 3.60
CA PRO A 109 -10.22 16.49 4.30
C PRO A 109 -10.46 16.67 5.80
N GLY A 110 -11.56 17.31 6.20
CA GLY A 110 -11.86 17.57 7.60
C GLY A 110 -12.07 16.29 8.44
N ARG A 111 -12.84 15.33 7.92
CA ARG A 111 -13.09 14.06 8.62
C ARG A 111 -11.81 13.23 8.76
N SER A 112 -10.92 13.30 7.76
CA SER A 112 -9.62 12.61 7.78
C SER A 112 -8.73 13.12 8.93
N VAL A 113 -8.74 14.42 9.20
CA VAL A 113 -8.02 15.02 10.33
C VAL A 113 -8.58 14.53 11.66
N VAL A 114 -9.91 14.53 11.84
CA VAL A 114 -10.53 14.08 13.10
C VAL A 114 -10.21 12.62 13.39
N VAL A 115 -10.33 11.75 12.37
CA VAL A 115 -9.99 10.33 12.52
C VAL A 115 -8.51 10.17 12.86
N ALA A 116 -7.61 10.92 12.21
CA ALA A 116 -6.17 10.84 12.48
C ALA A 116 -5.79 11.30 13.89
N PHE A 117 -6.46 12.30 14.46
CA PHE A 117 -6.14 12.74 15.83
C PHE A 117 -6.81 11.90 16.93
N ALA A 118 -7.71 10.97 16.58
CA ALA A 118 -8.38 10.11 17.57
C ALA A 118 -7.41 9.20 18.33
N GLY A 119 -6.47 8.55 17.63
CA GLY A 119 -5.43 7.72 18.23
C GLY A 119 -4.55 8.50 19.21
N PRO A 120 -3.86 9.56 18.77
CA PRO A 120 -3.05 10.40 19.65
C PRO A 120 -3.82 10.98 20.84
N ALA A 121 -5.08 11.39 20.65
CA ALA A 121 -5.92 11.87 21.74
C ALA A 121 -6.19 10.76 22.79
N ALA A 122 -6.45 9.53 22.34
CA ALA A 122 -6.62 8.39 23.25
C ALA A 122 -5.34 8.10 24.05
N ASN A 123 -4.17 8.15 23.42
CA ASN A 123 -2.89 8.00 24.13
C ASN A 123 -2.61 9.15 25.11
N PHE A 124 -2.90 10.40 24.75
CA PHE A 124 -2.79 11.51 25.70
C PHE A 124 -3.73 11.33 26.90
N ALA A 125 -4.95 10.84 26.68
CA ALA A 125 -5.88 10.52 27.76
C ALA A 125 -5.35 9.39 28.67
N LEU A 126 -4.78 8.33 28.10
CA LEU A 126 -4.14 7.26 28.86
C LEU A 126 -2.94 7.76 29.67
N ALA A 127 -2.09 8.61 29.07
CA ALA A 127 -0.96 9.22 29.76
C ALA A 127 -1.42 10.13 30.91
N GLY A 128 -2.41 11.00 30.67
CA GLY A 128 -2.99 11.87 31.70
C GLY A 128 -3.64 11.09 32.84
N GLY A 129 -4.35 10.00 32.53
CA GLY A 129 -4.92 9.11 33.55
C GLY A 129 -3.85 8.44 34.40
N ALA A 130 -2.80 7.91 33.78
CA ALA A 130 -1.67 7.31 34.50
C ALA A 130 -0.92 8.34 35.37
N TRP A 131 -0.75 9.57 34.88
CA TRP A 131 -0.17 10.67 35.64
C TRP A 131 -1.00 11.02 36.89
N LEU A 132 -2.33 11.09 36.76
CA LEU A 132 -3.22 11.34 37.90
C LEU A 132 -3.12 10.23 38.95
N VAL A 133 -3.05 8.97 38.51
CA VAL A 133 -2.93 7.80 39.40
C VAL A 133 -1.59 7.85 40.16
N LEU A 134 -0.48 8.14 39.49
CA LEU A 134 0.83 8.32 40.13
C LEU A 134 0.86 9.50 41.12
N SER A 135 0.11 10.57 40.83
CA SER A 135 0.10 11.78 41.66
C SER A 135 -0.81 11.66 42.89
N SER A 136 -1.76 10.72 42.88
CA SER A 136 -2.82 10.64 43.89
C SER A 136 -2.75 9.38 44.75
N VAL A 137 -2.04 8.34 44.30
CA VAL A 137 -2.01 7.03 44.96
C VAL A 137 -0.57 6.58 45.13
N SER A 138 -0.14 6.39 46.39
CA SER A 138 1.09 5.67 46.68
C SER A 138 0.90 4.20 46.32
N MET A 139 1.67 3.72 45.35
CA MET A 139 1.64 2.34 44.90
C MET A 139 2.82 1.55 45.48
N GLY A 140 2.77 0.23 45.38
CA GLY A 140 3.96 -0.61 45.60
C GLY A 140 4.97 -0.42 44.47
N SER A 141 6.23 -0.75 44.72
CA SER A 141 7.36 -0.47 43.83
C SER A 141 7.13 -0.92 42.37
N VAL A 142 6.63 -2.14 42.14
CA VAL A 142 6.41 -2.67 40.79
C VAL A 142 5.26 -1.97 40.06
N ALA A 143 4.14 -1.71 40.76
CA ALA A 143 2.98 -1.06 40.18
C ALA A 143 3.28 0.39 39.78
N GLU A 144 4.07 1.08 40.59
CA GLU A 144 4.54 2.43 40.30
C GLU A 144 5.46 2.46 39.06
N ILE A 145 6.42 1.54 38.97
CA ILE A 145 7.31 1.38 37.81
C ILE A 145 6.49 1.18 36.52
N LEU A 146 5.55 0.23 36.53
CA LEU A 146 4.73 -0.08 35.36
C LEU A 146 3.84 1.10 34.95
N THR A 147 3.25 1.79 35.92
CA THR A 147 2.36 2.94 35.66
C THR A 147 3.14 4.13 35.12
N ASN A 148 4.32 4.43 35.68
CA ASN A 148 5.21 5.50 35.21
C ASN A 148 5.67 5.25 33.77
N ILE A 149 6.08 4.02 33.47
CA ILE A 149 6.51 3.67 32.12
C ILE A 149 5.32 3.70 31.15
N PHE A 150 4.14 3.22 31.55
CA PHE A 150 2.92 3.29 30.72
C PHE A 150 2.53 4.73 30.41
N MET A 151 2.63 5.64 31.38
CA MET A 151 2.41 7.08 31.19
C MET A 151 3.34 7.63 30.11
N TRP A 152 4.65 7.45 30.27
CA TRP A 152 5.64 7.97 29.32
C TRP A 152 5.54 7.33 27.94
N ALA A 153 5.28 6.03 27.86
CA ALA A 153 5.08 5.34 26.59
C ALA A 153 3.89 5.92 25.83
N ASN A 154 2.74 6.08 26.46
CA ASN A 154 1.56 6.67 25.82
C ASN A 154 1.80 8.14 25.44
N PHE A 155 2.44 8.92 26.30
CA PHE A 155 2.77 10.31 26.01
C PHE A 155 3.68 10.41 24.77
N LEU A 156 4.75 9.61 24.71
CA LEU A 156 5.66 9.58 23.57
C LEU A 156 4.96 9.09 22.30
N ILE A 157 4.18 8.02 22.36
CA ILE A 157 3.39 7.51 21.22
C ILE A 157 2.48 8.62 20.67
N ALA A 158 1.81 9.37 21.55
CA ALA A 158 0.96 10.49 21.15
C ALA A 158 1.76 11.61 20.48
N VAL A 159 2.84 12.08 21.12
CA VAL A 159 3.69 13.17 20.59
C VAL A 159 4.28 12.81 19.23
N PHE A 160 4.83 11.59 19.09
CA PHE A 160 5.40 11.14 17.82
C PHE A 160 4.32 11.05 16.74
N ASN A 161 3.14 10.51 17.05
CA ASN A 161 2.06 10.41 16.05
C ASN A 161 1.45 11.76 15.68
N VAL A 162 1.58 12.81 16.49
CA VAL A 162 1.12 14.17 16.12
C VAL A 162 2.05 14.85 15.12
N LEU A 163 3.29 14.37 14.92
CA LEU A 163 4.25 15.03 14.04
C LEU A 163 3.73 15.13 12.58
N PRO A 164 4.00 16.25 11.88
CA PRO A 164 3.38 16.56 10.60
C PRO A 164 4.07 15.85 9.42
N GLY A 165 4.02 14.51 9.38
CA GLY A 165 4.57 13.75 8.26
C GLY A 165 4.16 12.29 8.25
N LEU A 166 3.81 11.75 7.08
CA LEU A 166 3.49 10.32 6.94
C LEU A 166 4.75 9.47 7.15
N PRO A 167 4.64 8.28 7.77
CA PRO A 167 3.41 7.53 8.06
C PRO A 167 2.68 7.89 9.37
N LEU A 168 3.14 8.91 10.11
CA LEU A 168 2.55 9.33 11.38
C LEU A 168 1.17 9.98 11.16
N ASP A 169 0.30 9.92 12.16
CA ASP A 169 -1.08 10.41 12.05
C ASP A 169 -1.16 11.91 11.72
N GLY A 170 -0.27 12.73 12.28
CA GLY A 170 -0.15 14.16 12.01
C GLY A 170 0.16 14.45 10.54
N GLY A 171 0.72 13.49 9.80
CA GLY A 171 0.84 13.56 8.34
C GLY A 171 -0.51 13.74 7.63
N ARG A 172 -1.62 13.22 8.20
CA ARG A 172 -2.97 13.40 7.65
C ARG A 172 -3.46 14.84 7.74
N LEU A 173 -2.96 15.63 8.69
CA LEU A 173 -3.21 17.07 8.73
C LEU A 173 -2.58 17.76 7.52
N VAL A 174 -1.29 17.49 7.27
CA VAL A 174 -0.57 18.03 6.11
C VAL A 174 -1.24 17.61 4.82
N GLU A 175 -1.57 16.33 4.68
CA GLU A 175 -2.29 15.80 3.52
C GLU A 175 -3.60 16.54 3.30
N SER A 176 -4.40 16.74 4.35
CA SER A 176 -5.72 17.38 4.26
C SER A 176 -5.63 18.87 3.91
N VAL A 177 -4.65 19.59 4.46
CA VAL A 177 -4.41 21.01 4.13
C VAL A 177 -4.04 21.16 2.65
N VAL A 178 -3.08 20.36 2.18
CA VAL A 178 -2.64 20.39 0.79
C VAL A 178 -3.76 19.93 -0.14
N TRP A 179 -4.49 18.88 0.23
CA TRP A 179 -5.64 18.41 -0.54
C TRP A 179 -6.69 19.53 -0.68
N LYS A 180 -7.07 20.20 0.41
CA LYS A 180 -8.01 21.32 0.36
C LYS A 180 -7.50 22.46 -0.53
N ALA A 181 -6.21 22.74 -0.52
CA ALA A 181 -5.60 23.79 -1.34
C ALA A 181 -5.50 23.41 -2.82
N THR A 182 -5.20 22.15 -3.16
CA THR A 182 -4.92 21.74 -4.55
C THR A 182 -6.05 20.93 -5.21
N GLY A 183 -7.11 20.58 -4.48
CA GLY A 183 -8.18 19.70 -4.94
C GLY A 183 -7.76 18.23 -5.18
N SER A 184 -6.54 17.83 -4.79
CA SER A 184 -5.98 16.51 -5.08
C SER A 184 -5.41 15.85 -3.83
N GLN A 185 -6.06 14.79 -3.36
CA GLN A 185 -5.58 13.99 -2.22
C GLN A 185 -4.17 13.42 -2.49
N ALA A 186 -3.92 12.96 -3.72
CA ALA A 186 -2.62 12.43 -4.13
C ALA A 186 -1.47 13.42 -3.89
N LYS A 187 -1.66 14.70 -4.25
CA LYS A 187 -0.67 15.76 -3.97
C LYS A 187 -0.47 15.96 -2.47
N GLY A 188 -1.55 15.88 -1.69
CA GLY A 188 -1.48 15.93 -0.23
C GLY A 188 -0.68 14.77 0.37
N THR A 189 -0.91 13.53 -0.07
CA THR A 189 -0.16 12.36 0.41
C THR A 189 1.33 12.48 0.09
N ILE A 190 1.69 13.00 -1.10
CA ILE A 190 3.08 13.23 -1.48
C ILE A 190 3.72 14.28 -0.57
N ALA A 191 3.05 15.42 -0.36
CA ALA A 191 3.55 16.49 0.51
C ALA A 191 3.75 16.02 1.95
N ALA A 192 2.78 15.28 2.50
CA ALA A 192 2.88 14.70 3.84
C ALA A 192 4.00 13.66 3.95
N GLY A 193 4.23 12.86 2.91
CA GLY A 193 5.38 11.95 2.85
C GLY A 193 6.73 12.68 2.84
N TRP A 194 6.84 13.81 2.14
CA TRP A 194 8.03 14.67 2.25
C TRP A 194 8.20 15.26 3.66
N GLY A 195 7.11 15.64 4.32
CA GLY A 195 7.12 16.03 5.74
C GLY A 195 7.72 14.94 6.64
N GLY A 196 7.37 13.67 6.39
CA GLY A 196 7.95 12.52 7.09
C GLY A 196 9.47 12.41 6.90
N ARG A 197 9.96 12.59 5.66
CA ARG A 197 11.41 12.59 5.38
C ARG A 197 12.15 13.72 6.08
N VAL A 198 11.56 14.92 6.12
CA VAL A 198 12.13 16.07 6.85
C VAL A 198 12.24 15.75 8.34
N ILE A 199 11.21 15.13 8.93
CA ILE A 199 11.25 14.68 10.34
C ILE A 199 12.39 13.69 10.57
N VAL A 200 12.58 12.69 9.69
CA VAL A 200 13.70 11.74 9.81
C VAL A 200 15.04 12.47 9.78
N VAL A 201 15.23 13.41 8.84
CA VAL A 201 16.47 14.20 8.75
C VAL A 201 16.68 15.03 10.03
N ALA A 202 15.63 15.63 10.58
CA ALA A 202 15.71 16.39 11.83
C ALA A 202 16.09 15.52 13.03
N ILE A 203 15.52 14.31 13.13
CA ILE A 203 15.86 13.33 14.18
C ILE A 203 17.33 12.89 14.04
N CYS A 204 17.77 12.52 12.84
CA CYS A 204 19.17 12.15 12.61
C CYS A 204 20.13 13.31 12.89
N TYR A 205 19.75 14.55 12.54
CA TYR A 205 20.53 15.72 12.88
C TYR A 205 20.68 15.88 14.39
N TRP A 206 19.58 15.81 15.13
CA TRP A 206 19.55 16.07 16.57
C TRP A 206 20.30 15.01 17.39
N PHE A 207 20.10 13.72 17.08
CA PHE A 207 20.62 12.62 17.90
C PHE A 207 21.94 12.04 17.41
N ILE A 208 22.34 12.29 16.15
CA ILE A 208 23.57 11.73 15.57
C ILE A 208 24.53 12.85 15.17
N LEU A 209 24.11 13.72 14.26
CA LEU A 209 25.04 14.70 13.66
C LEU A 209 25.47 15.77 14.67
N ARG A 210 24.55 16.32 15.47
CA ARG A 210 24.84 17.36 16.46
C ARG A 210 25.86 16.89 17.52
N PRO A 211 25.71 15.73 18.20
CA PRO A 211 26.72 15.23 19.13
C PRO A 211 28.09 15.02 18.47
N LEU A 212 28.12 14.44 17.26
CA LEU A 212 29.37 14.24 16.52
C LEU A 212 30.08 15.57 16.21
N LEU A 213 29.31 16.59 15.81
CA LEU A 213 29.85 17.94 15.57
C LEU A 213 30.34 18.62 16.85
N ALA A 214 29.77 18.27 18.00
CA ALA A 214 30.22 18.75 19.31
C ALA A 214 31.48 18.01 19.83
N GLY A 215 31.93 16.97 19.12
CA GLY A 215 33.04 16.11 19.55
C GLY A 215 32.64 15.02 20.54
N ASP A 216 31.34 14.85 20.81
CA ASP A 216 30.83 13.80 21.67
C ASP A 216 30.74 12.46 20.92
N SER A 217 31.04 11.36 21.60
CA SER A 217 30.73 10.02 21.08
C SER A 217 29.24 9.72 21.30
N PRO A 218 28.42 9.56 20.23
CA PRO A 218 27.01 9.22 20.41
C PRO A 218 26.87 7.87 21.11
N ASP A 219 25.97 7.78 22.09
CA ASP A 219 25.64 6.52 22.75
C ASP A 219 25.19 5.49 21.69
N PHE A 220 25.84 4.33 21.67
CA PHE A 220 25.55 3.25 20.74
C PHE A 220 24.07 2.82 20.80
N SER A 221 23.47 2.82 21.99
CA SER A 221 22.06 2.43 22.17
C SER A 221 21.13 3.44 21.49
N LEU A 222 21.39 4.73 21.71
CA LEU A 222 20.65 5.83 21.09
C LEU A 222 20.85 5.87 19.57
N LEU A 223 22.07 5.64 19.10
CA LEU A 223 22.39 5.52 17.68
C LEU A 223 21.58 4.40 17.02
N LEU A 224 21.60 3.20 17.61
CA LEU A 224 20.88 2.03 17.10
C LEU A 224 19.38 2.29 17.00
N ILE A 225 18.77 2.82 18.07
CA ILE A 225 17.34 3.16 18.10
C ILE A 225 17.03 4.24 17.07
N THR A 226 17.87 5.27 16.95
CA THR A 226 17.67 6.37 15.99
C THR A 226 17.72 5.85 14.56
N VAL A 227 18.67 4.98 14.22
CA VAL A 227 18.77 4.39 12.88
C VAL A 227 17.58 3.46 12.61
N LEU A 228 17.19 2.64 13.59
CA LEU A 228 16.03 1.74 13.46
C LEU A 228 14.74 2.52 13.20
N VAL A 229 14.41 3.50 14.06
CA VAL A 229 13.21 4.33 13.94
C VAL A 229 13.27 5.19 12.68
N GLY A 230 14.41 5.83 12.41
CA GLY A 230 14.60 6.68 11.24
C GLY A 230 14.45 5.91 9.93
N SER A 231 15.00 4.69 9.83
CA SER A 231 14.86 3.84 8.64
C SER A 231 13.40 3.43 8.40
N PHE A 232 12.66 3.08 9.46
CA PHE A 232 11.24 2.74 9.37
C PHE A 232 10.39 3.93 8.91
N LEU A 233 10.58 5.10 9.54
CA LEU A 233 9.89 6.32 9.15
C LEU A 233 10.22 6.72 7.70
N TRP A 234 11.48 6.58 7.28
CA TRP A 234 11.89 6.87 5.91
C TRP A 234 11.24 5.93 4.90
N MET A 235 11.17 4.64 5.21
CA MET A 235 10.51 3.64 4.38
C MET A 235 9.00 3.91 4.27
N GLY A 236 8.33 4.18 5.40
CA GLY A 236 6.91 4.55 5.42
C GLY A 236 6.62 5.83 4.61
N ALA A 237 7.41 6.88 4.82
CA ALA A 237 7.31 8.12 4.06
C ALA A 237 7.51 7.90 2.55
N SER A 238 8.49 7.07 2.19
CA SER A 238 8.76 6.70 0.80
C SER A 238 7.60 5.93 0.17
N ALA A 239 7.01 4.99 0.91
CA ALA A 239 5.83 4.26 0.48
C ALA A 239 4.63 5.19 0.27
N SER A 240 4.41 6.16 1.16
CA SER A 240 3.35 7.17 1.00
C SER A 240 3.56 8.06 -0.24
N ILE A 241 4.80 8.49 -0.51
CA ILE A 241 5.12 9.26 -1.73
C ILE A 241 4.85 8.43 -2.99
N GLN A 242 5.27 7.16 -3.00
CA GLN A 242 5.02 6.27 -4.14
C GLN A 242 3.52 6.04 -4.34
N GLN A 243 2.78 5.72 -3.28
CA GLN A 243 1.33 5.52 -3.34
C GLN A 243 0.60 6.78 -3.83
N GLY A 244 0.98 7.96 -3.31
CA GLY A 244 0.42 9.24 -3.76
C GLY A 244 0.72 9.52 -5.24
N THR A 245 1.93 9.19 -5.71
CA THR A 245 2.33 9.35 -7.12
C THR A 245 1.53 8.43 -8.04
N LEU A 246 1.40 7.15 -7.66
CA LEU A 246 0.63 6.17 -8.41
C LEU A 246 -0.85 6.58 -8.49
N ARG A 247 -1.44 6.94 -7.35
CA ARG A 247 -2.83 7.42 -7.28
C ARG A 247 -3.05 8.68 -8.10
N GLY A 248 -2.08 9.61 -8.07
CA GLY A 248 -2.10 10.84 -8.85
C GLY A 248 -2.13 10.61 -10.36
N ARG A 249 -1.65 9.47 -10.85
CA ARG A 249 -1.61 9.12 -12.28
C ARG A 249 -2.75 8.22 -12.75
N LEU A 250 -3.60 7.74 -11.86
CA LEU A 250 -4.73 6.86 -12.23
C LEU A 250 -5.67 7.50 -13.26
N HIS A 251 -5.83 8.83 -13.23
CA HIS A 251 -6.66 9.54 -14.21
C HIS A 251 -6.12 9.48 -15.66
N LEU A 252 -4.81 9.21 -15.82
CA LEU A 252 -4.17 9.03 -17.13
C LEU A 252 -4.41 7.63 -17.70
N VAL A 253 -4.89 6.69 -16.87
CA VAL A 253 -5.12 5.31 -17.26
C VAL A 253 -6.52 5.19 -17.86
N SER A 254 -6.57 5.09 -19.19
CA SER A 254 -7.80 4.88 -19.95
C SER A 254 -7.55 3.85 -21.04
N ALA A 255 -8.48 2.90 -21.21
CA ALA A 255 -8.40 1.90 -22.26
C ALA A 255 -8.35 2.56 -23.64
N ALA A 256 -9.28 3.47 -23.94
CA ALA A 256 -9.28 4.24 -25.19
C ALA A 256 -8.06 5.17 -25.35
N GLY A 257 -7.62 5.84 -24.28
CA GLY A 257 -6.53 6.81 -24.37
C GLY A 257 -5.14 6.20 -24.52
N LEU A 258 -4.97 4.93 -24.13
CA LEU A 258 -3.69 4.21 -24.16
C LEU A 258 -3.62 3.11 -25.23
N SER A 259 -4.73 2.80 -25.89
CA SER A 259 -4.75 1.79 -26.95
C SER A 259 -4.16 2.34 -28.24
N THR A 260 -3.52 1.46 -29.00
CA THR A 260 -3.22 1.73 -30.42
C THR A 260 -4.46 1.42 -31.24
N PRO A 261 -4.79 2.21 -32.28
CA PRO A 261 -5.93 1.92 -33.15
C PRO A 261 -5.86 0.48 -33.65
N ALA A 262 -6.99 -0.23 -33.58
CA ALA A 262 -7.08 -1.61 -34.06
C ALA A 262 -8.40 -1.87 -34.79
N THR A 263 -8.37 -2.78 -35.76
CA THR A 263 -9.57 -3.23 -36.49
C THR A 263 -9.76 -4.74 -36.30
N GLY A 264 -11.01 -5.12 -36.06
CA GLY A 264 -11.42 -6.52 -35.95
C GLY A 264 -11.68 -7.12 -37.34
N LEU A 265 -11.08 -8.28 -37.63
CA LEU A 265 -11.34 -9.09 -38.81
C LEU A 265 -11.92 -10.45 -38.39
N PRO A 266 -12.85 -11.05 -39.17
CA PRO A 266 -13.38 -12.36 -38.86
C PRO A 266 -12.30 -13.44 -38.99
N ALA A 267 -12.40 -14.51 -38.20
CA ALA A 267 -11.47 -15.65 -38.27
C ALA A 267 -11.42 -16.36 -39.64
N THR A 268 -12.42 -16.14 -40.49
CA THR A 268 -12.48 -16.62 -41.87
C THR A 268 -11.72 -15.74 -42.88
N ALA A 269 -11.19 -14.59 -42.44
CA ALA A 269 -10.43 -13.68 -43.30
C ALA A 269 -9.06 -14.27 -43.70
N THR A 270 -8.52 -13.75 -44.79
CA THR A 270 -7.23 -14.14 -45.34
C THR A 270 -6.14 -13.11 -45.01
N VAL A 271 -4.89 -13.47 -45.27
CA VAL A 271 -3.76 -12.54 -45.22
C VAL A 271 -3.95 -11.39 -46.21
N GLU A 272 -4.54 -11.65 -47.38
CA GLU A 272 -4.84 -10.59 -48.35
C GLU A 272 -5.83 -9.56 -47.78
N ASP A 273 -6.88 -10.00 -47.08
CA ASP A 273 -7.82 -9.10 -46.41
C ASP A 273 -7.12 -8.24 -45.35
N ALA A 274 -6.22 -8.85 -44.56
CA ALA A 274 -5.41 -8.14 -43.58
C ALA A 274 -4.50 -7.08 -44.23
N LEU A 275 -3.87 -7.40 -45.36
CA LEU A 275 -3.01 -6.47 -46.11
C LEU A 275 -3.81 -5.31 -46.72
N ARG A 276 -5.06 -5.52 -47.15
CA ARG A 276 -5.96 -4.45 -47.65
C ARG A 276 -6.32 -3.44 -46.57
N HIS A 277 -6.35 -3.87 -45.30
CA HIS A 277 -6.55 -3.01 -44.14
C HIS A 277 -5.21 -2.47 -43.58
N GLY A 278 -4.07 -2.89 -44.15
CA GLY A 278 -2.74 -2.76 -43.58
C GLY A 278 -1.99 -1.49 -44.00
N GLY A 279 -1.65 -0.67 -43.00
CA GLY A 279 -0.68 0.41 -43.13
C GLY A 279 -0.40 1.16 -41.82
N ALA A 280 -1.40 1.31 -40.94
CA ALA A 280 -1.27 2.15 -39.73
C ALA A 280 -1.99 1.62 -38.47
N VAL A 281 -2.66 0.47 -38.54
CA VAL A 281 -3.62 0.00 -37.52
C VAL A 281 -3.35 -1.46 -37.17
N SER A 282 -3.39 -1.82 -35.89
CA SER A 282 -3.24 -3.22 -35.44
C SER A 282 -4.45 -4.06 -35.85
N LEU A 283 -4.27 -5.36 -36.09
CA LEU A 283 -5.36 -6.25 -36.50
C LEU A 283 -5.65 -7.28 -35.40
N VAL A 284 -6.94 -7.42 -35.09
CA VAL A 284 -7.45 -8.36 -34.09
C VAL A 284 -8.37 -9.35 -34.81
N VAL A 285 -8.18 -10.63 -34.58
CA VAL A 285 -9.02 -11.68 -35.13
C VAL A 285 -10.19 -11.92 -34.17
N CYS A 286 -11.41 -11.80 -34.70
CA CYS A 286 -12.64 -12.06 -33.97
C CYS A 286 -13.22 -13.42 -34.37
N GLY A 287 -13.63 -14.20 -33.36
CA GLY A 287 -14.32 -15.46 -33.58
C GLY A 287 -15.72 -15.30 -34.16
N PRO A 288 -16.43 -16.41 -34.43
CA PRO A 288 -17.78 -16.40 -35.02
C PRO A 288 -18.81 -15.58 -34.22
N ASN A 289 -18.59 -15.47 -32.91
CA ASN A 289 -19.46 -14.75 -31.98
C ASN A 289 -19.13 -13.24 -31.92
N GLY A 290 -18.26 -12.74 -32.79
CA GLY A 290 -17.78 -11.35 -32.81
C GLY A 290 -16.80 -11.01 -31.69
N ARG A 291 -16.43 -11.98 -30.84
CA ARG A 291 -15.52 -11.77 -29.71
C ARG A 291 -14.06 -11.79 -30.16
N PRO A 292 -13.20 -10.91 -29.61
CA PRO A 292 -11.76 -10.94 -29.86
C PRO A 292 -11.12 -12.24 -29.34
N GLU A 293 -10.37 -12.93 -30.19
CA GLU A 293 -9.73 -14.22 -29.85
C GLU A 293 -8.22 -14.22 -30.09
N ALA A 294 -7.72 -13.47 -31.08
CA ALA A 294 -6.29 -13.43 -31.40
C ALA A 294 -5.85 -12.06 -31.93
N VAL A 295 -4.54 -11.82 -31.92
CA VAL A 295 -3.89 -10.63 -32.49
C VAL A 295 -2.99 -11.07 -33.62
N VAL A 296 -2.99 -10.32 -34.72
CA VAL A 296 -2.11 -10.59 -35.87
C VAL A 296 -0.70 -10.12 -35.54
N ASP A 297 0.29 -11.01 -35.71
CA ASP A 297 1.71 -10.67 -35.64
C ASP A 297 2.13 -9.98 -36.94
N ALA A 298 2.56 -8.73 -36.84
CA ALA A 298 2.92 -7.92 -38.00
C ALA A 298 4.14 -8.48 -38.77
N ALA A 299 5.09 -9.11 -38.06
CA ALA A 299 6.24 -9.74 -38.67
C ALA A 299 5.85 -11.04 -39.38
N ALA A 300 4.96 -11.84 -38.78
CA ALA A 300 4.41 -13.03 -39.43
C ALA A 300 3.61 -12.65 -40.69
N LEU A 301 2.76 -11.62 -40.61
CA LEU A 301 1.99 -11.09 -41.73
C LEU A 301 2.89 -10.65 -42.88
N ALA A 302 3.97 -9.91 -42.59
CA ALA A 302 4.93 -9.45 -43.59
C ALA A 302 5.79 -10.57 -44.21
N SER A 303 5.87 -11.75 -43.57
CA SER A 303 6.63 -12.89 -44.06
C SER A 303 5.89 -13.74 -45.09
N VAL A 304 4.57 -13.53 -45.26
CA VAL A 304 3.74 -14.31 -46.19
C VAL A 304 4.02 -13.87 -47.63
N PRO A 305 4.40 -14.79 -48.53
CA PRO A 305 4.61 -14.47 -49.94
C PRO A 305 3.33 -13.93 -50.61
N ALA A 306 3.45 -12.91 -51.46
CA ALA A 306 2.31 -12.25 -52.10
C ALA A 306 1.38 -13.22 -52.87
N HIS A 307 1.93 -14.25 -53.51
CA HIS A 307 1.15 -15.27 -54.24
C HIS A 307 0.33 -16.18 -53.33
N ALA A 308 0.67 -16.28 -52.05
CA ALA A 308 -0.01 -17.11 -51.06
C ALA A 308 -0.97 -16.31 -50.15
N ALA A 309 -0.98 -14.98 -50.26
CA ALA A 309 -1.76 -14.11 -49.36
C ALA A 309 -3.29 -14.39 -49.44
N ALA A 310 -3.80 -14.68 -50.64
CA ALA A 310 -5.22 -14.97 -50.86
C ALA A 310 -5.68 -16.32 -50.31
N SER A 311 -4.77 -17.29 -50.14
CA SER A 311 -5.08 -18.65 -49.68
C SER A 311 -4.65 -18.92 -48.24
N THR A 312 -3.83 -18.05 -47.66
CA THR A 312 -3.36 -18.20 -46.27
C THR A 312 -4.39 -17.61 -45.29
N PRO A 313 -4.90 -18.40 -44.33
CA PRO A 313 -5.84 -17.89 -43.34
C PRO A 313 -5.16 -16.92 -42.37
N ILE A 314 -5.88 -15.89 -41.94
CA ILE A 314 -5.36 -14.88 -41.00
C ILE A 314 -4.92 -15.50 -39.66
N THR A 315 -5.54 -16.62 -39.29
CA THR A 315 -5.22 -17.37 -38.07
C THR A 315 -3.78 -17.92 -38.08
N ALA A 316 -3.20 -18.21 -39.25
CA ALA A 316 -1.84 -18.72 -39.39
C ALA A 316 -0.75 -17.68 -39.05
N VAL A 317 -1.09 -16.39 -39.08
CA VAL A 317 -0.20 -15.26 -38.74
C VAL A 317 -0.62 -14.55 -37.45
N SER A 318 -1.42 -15.22 -36.62
CA SER A 318 -1.96 -14.67 -35.38
C SER A 318 -1.53 -15.46 -34.15
N TYR A 319 -1.51 -14.80 -32.99
CA TYR A 319 -1.35 -15.44 -31.69
C TYR A 319 -2.56 -15.18 -30.81
N ALA A 320 -2.94 -16.18 -30.00
CA ALA A 320 -4.12 -16.12 -29.16
C ALA A 320 -4.00 -15.05 -28.06
N LEU A 321 -5.12 -14.35 -27.83
CA LEU A 321 -5.35 -13.55 -26.65
C LEU A 321 -5.64 -14.47 -25.45
N ALA A 322 -5.33 -14.02 -24.25
CA ALA A 322 -5.75 -14.73 -23.05
C ALA A 322 -7.29 -14.78 -22.99
N PRO A 323 -7.90 -15.85 -22.45
CA PRO A 323 -9.35 -15.95 -22.33
C PRO A 323 -9.93 -14.72 -21.61
N GLY A 324 -10.86 -14.01 -22.26
CA GLY A 324 -11.46 -12.79 -21.71
C GLY A 324 -10.59 -11.53 -21.80
N ALA A 325 -9.49 -11.53 -22.54
CA ALA A 325 -8.62 -10.36 -22.71
C ALA A 325 -9.20 -9.32 -23.69
N TYR A 326 -10.38 -8.81 -23.38
CA TYR A 326 -10.96 -7.62 -24.00
C TYR A 326 -11.53 -6.69 -22.93
N VAL A 327 -11.44 -5.39 -23.17
CA VAL A 327 -11.88 -4.34 -22.25
C VAL A 327 -12.75 -3.32 -22.98
N PRO A 328 -13.82 -2.83 -22.34
CA PRO A 328 -14.57 -1.70 -22.88
C PRO A 328 -13.71 -0.43 -23.02
N GLU A 329 -13.97 0.38 -24.04
CA GLU A 329 -13.24 1.63 -24.29
C GLU A 329 -13.38 2.67 -23.14
N TRP A 330 -14.49 2.61 -22.40
CA TRP A 330 -14.77 3.49 -21.26
C TRP A 330 -14.11 3.02 -19.96
N SER A 331 -13.44 1.86 -19.93
CA SER A 331 -12.71 1.38 -18.76
C SER A 331 -11.52 2.30 -18.43
N LYS A 332 -11.44 2.74 -17.18
CA LYS A 332 -10.46 3.73 -16.70
C LYS A 332 -9.99 3.43 -15.28
N GLY A 333 -8.86 4.03 -14.90
CA GLY A 333 -8.38 4.07 -13.53
C GLY A 333 -8.14 2.70 -12.90
N GLN A 334 -8.56 2.56 -11.64
CA GLN A 334 -8.23 1.40 -10.80
C GLN A 334 -8.97 0.13 -11.22
N GLU A 335 -10.21 0.25 -11.71
CA GLU A 335 -11.00 -0.90 -12.19
C GLU A 335 -10.33 -1.57 -13.40
N LEU A 336 -9.82 -0.75 -14.35
CA LEU A 336 -9.07 -1.28 -15.48
C LEU A 336 -7.81 -2.02 -15.00
N ILE A 337 -7.03 -1.43 -14.09
CA ILE A 337 -5.82 -2.08 -13.57
C ILE A 337 -6.14 -3.41 -12.87
N GLN A 338 -7.21 -3.44 -12.06
CA GLN A 338 -7.63 -4.64 -11.34
C GLN A 338 -8.02 -5.75 -12.32
N PHE A 339 -8.82 -5.43 -13.35
CA PHE A 339 -9.20 -6.38 -14.39
C PHE A 339 -7.97 -6.93 -15.13
N LEU A 340 -7.05 -6.06 -15.56
CA LEU A 340 -5.85 -6.48 -16.28
C LEU A 340 -4.94 -7.36 -15.41
N SER A 341 -4.88 -7.11 -14.10
CA SER A 341 -4.05 -7.90 -13.17
C SER A 341 -4.54 -9.33 -12.94
N GLN A 342 -5.80 -9.62 -13.25
CA GLN A 342 -6.39 -10.96 -13.14
C GLN A 342 -6.13 -11.83 -14.36
N LEU A 343 -5.64 -11.24 -15.45
CA LEU A 343 -5.42 -11.90 -16.72
C LEU A 343 -3.92 -12.05 -16.99
N GLU A 344 -3.48 -13.24 -17.38
CA GLU A 344 -2.07 -13.54 -17.72
C GLU A 344 -1.67 -13.08 -19.14
N GLY A 345 -2.36 -12.08 -19.69
CA GLY A 345 -2.17 -11.60 -21.07
C GLY A 345 -1.36 -10.31 -21.17
N ARG A 346 -0.56 -10.15 -22.23
CA ARG A 346 0.18 -8.90 -22.50
C ARG A 346 -0.63 -7.87 -23.30
N TYR A 347 -1.58 -8.35 -24.09
CA TYR A 347 -2.41 -7.58 -25.01
C TYR A 347 -3.89 -7.80 -24.71
N TYR A 348 -4.68 -6.75 -24.89
CA TYR A 348 -6.11 -6.73 -24.61
C TYR A 348 -6.82 -5.98 -25.72
N ALA A 349 -7.85 -6.57 -26.32
CA ALA A 349 -8.65 -5.89 -27.34
C ALA A 349 -9.55 -4.84 -26.66
N VAL A 350 -9.57 -3.62 -27.21
CA VAL A 350 -10.49 -2.57 -26.76
C VAL A 350 -11.72 -2.61 -27.66
N VAL A 351 -12.90 -2.65 -27.05
CA VAL A 351 -14.18 -2.77 -27.76
C VAL A 351 -15.13 -1.62 -27.45
N ASP A 352 -15.97 -1.26 -28.41
CA ASP A 352 -17.07 -0.30 -28.26
C ASP A 352 -18.32 -0.94 -27.63
N HIS A 353 -19.41 -0.16 -27.53
CA HIS A 353 -20.69 -0.59 -26.98
C HIS A 353 -21.36 -1.73 -27.78
N ASN A 354 -20.99 -1.91 -29.05
CA ASN A 354 -21.50 -2.95 -29.92
C ASN A 354 -20.58 -4.19 -29.96
N GLY A 355 -19.50 -4.19 -29.16
CA GLY A 355 -18.50 -5.26 -29.17
C GLY A 355 -17.53 -5.20 -30.35
N LYS A 356 -17.54 -4.11 -31.14
CA LYS A 356 -16.60 -3.94 -32.25
C LYS A 356 -15.24 -3.51 -31.70
N VAL A 357 -14.18 -4.11 -32.24
CA VAL A 357 -12.80 -3.73 -31.88
C VAL A 357 -12.50 -2.32 -32.38
N THR A 358 -12.05 -1.46 -31.47
CA THR A 358 -11.61 -0.08 -31.73
C THR A 358 -10.12 0.12 -31.47
N GLY A 359 -9.51 -0.72 -30.64
CA GLY A 359 -8.12 -0.58 -30.24
C GLY A 359 -7.47 -1.85 -29.73
N LEU A 360 -6.15 -1.80 -29.58
CA LEU A 360 -5.35 -2.81 -28.92
C LEU A 360 -4.58 -2.16 -27.77
N LEU A 361 -4.88 -2.58 -26.54
CA LEU A 361 -4.22 -2.11 -25.34
C LEU A 361 -3.10 -3.06 -24.96
N SER A 362 -1.92 -2.52 -24.64
CA SER A 362 -0.80 -3.32 -24.11
C SER A 362 -0.59 -3.06 -22.63
N GLN A 363 -0.24 -4.10 -21.88
CA GLN A 363 0.09 -3.98 -20.46
C GLN A 363 1.23 -2.98 -20.21
N ASP A 364 2.21 -2.94 -21.13
CA ASP A 364 3.33 -2.01 -21.07
C ASP A 364 2.90 -0.54 -21.18
N ALA A 365 1.87 -0.24 -21.99
CA ALA A 365 1.32 1.12 -22.10
C ALA A 365 0.66 1.56 -20.79
N VAL A 366 -0.10 0.67 -20.14
CA VAL A 366 -0.71 0.94 -18.83
C VAL A 366 0.36 1.11 -17.76
N LEU A 367 1.38 0.25 -17.73
CA LEU A 367 2.48 0.34 -16.78
C LEU A 367 3.30 1.62 -16.99
N ALA A 368 3.55 2.02 -18.24
CA ALA A 368 4.25 3.26 -18.56
C ALA A 368 3.44 4.49 -18.11
N ALA A 369 2.11 4.50 -18.31
CA ALA A 369 1.24 5.59 -17.86
C ALA A 369 1.26 5.75 -16.32
N ILE A 370 1.30 4.65 -15.58
CA ILE A 370 1.30 4.64 -14.11
C ILE A 370 2.69 5.00 -13.56
N THR A 371 3.74 4.33 -14.05
CA THR A 371 5.10 4.49 -13.54
C THR A 371 5.80 5.74 -14.09
N GLY A 372 5.30 6.30 -15.20
CA GLY A 372 5.92 7.42 -15.91
C GLY A 372 7.28 7.08 -16.50
N LYS A 373 7.63 5.79 -16.55
CA LYS A 373 8.84 5.30 -17.21
C LYS A 373 8.55 5.09 -18.70
N PRO A 374 9.49 5.46 -19.60
CA PRO A 374 9.30 5.24 -21.02
C PRO A 374 9.10 3.76 -21.33
N ARG A 375 8.27 3.50 -22.34
CA ARG A 375 7.97 2.15 -22.84
C ARG A 375 9.30 1.49 -23.24
N ARG A 376 9.62 0.32 -22.67
CA ARG A 376 10.76 -0.46 -23.17
C ARG A 376 10.45 -0.86 -24.62
N PRO A 377 11.38 -0.69 -25.57
CA PRO A 377 11.19 -1.19 -26.93
C PRO A 377 10.88 -2.68 -26.87
N ASP A 378 9.94 -3.15 -27.68
CA ASP A 378 9.53 -4.54 -27.72
C ASP A 378 10.64 -5.39 -28.38
N THR A 379 11.68 -5.73 -27.62
CA THR A 379 12.84 -6.49 -28.12
C THR A 379 12.63 -8.00 -28.07
N ARG A 380 11.45 -8.49 -27.65
CA ARG A 380 11.10 -9.92 -27.66
C ARG A 380 10.11 -10.17 -28.81
N ARG A 381 10.39 -11.18 -29.63
CA ARG A 381 9.50 -11.65 -30.71
C ARG A 381 8.06 -11.76 -30.19
N GLN A 382 7.10 -11.20 -30.92
CA GLN A 382 5.67 -11.09 -30.57
C GLN A 382 4.97 -12.45 -30.31
N GLY A 383 5.61 -13.59 -30.61
CA GLY A 383 5.06 -14.93 -30.48
C GLY A 383 5.31 -15.70 -29.16
N GLN A 384 5.63 -15.04 -28.04
CA GLN A 384 5.78 -15.73 -26.74
C GLN A 384 4.75 -15.24 -25.71
N ASN A 385 3.48 -15.59 -25.92
CA ASN A 385 2.50 -15.74 -24.84
C ASN A 385 2.61 -17.17 -24.28
N ARG A 386 3.66 -17.43 -23.49
CA ARG A 386 3.74 -18.61 -22.63
C ARG A 386 4.07 -18.18 -21.22
#